data_AF-A0A1W6PZS3-F1
#
_entry.id   AF-A0A1W6PZS3-F1
#
_cell.length_a   1.000
_cell.length_b   1.000
_cell.length_c   1.000
_cell.angle_alpha   90.00
_cell.angle_beta   90.00
_cell.angle_gamma   90.00
#
_symmetry.space_group_name_H-M   'P 1'
#
loop_
_entity.id
_entity.type
_entity.pdbx_description
1 polymer ?
#
loop_
_entity_poly.entity_id
_entity_poly.type
_entity_poly.pdbx_seq_one_letter_code
_entity_poly.pdbx_strand_id
1 'polypeptide(L)'
;MPSKAVKFKQRDITDCGAASLASVAAFYGYKLPLARIRQYASTDRSGTSVLGLTEAAQKLGFVAKGVKGGFDSLYKIPKPAIAHVVVSPEEFMPEGFQ
;
A
#
# COMPACT_ATOMS: atom_id res chain seq x y z
N MET A 1 -16.20 13.72 -0.11
CA MET A 1 -16.33 13.35 1.32
C MET A 1 -15.31 12.26 1.60
N PRO A 2 -14.40 12.40 2.59
CA PRO A 2 -13.50 11.30 2.94
C PRO A 2 -14.35 10.13 3.45
N SER A 3 -14.31 9.02 2.72
CA SER A 3 -15.08 7.81 3.05
C SER A 3 -14.34 6.98 4.11
N LYS A 4 -15.06 6.11 4.82
CA LYS A 4 -14.50 5.24 5.87
C LYS A 4 -13.29 4.46 5.33
N ALA A 5 -12.23 4.31 6.14
CA ALA A 5 -11.04 3.54 5.77
C ALA A 5 -11.43 2.14 5.27
N VAL A 6 -11.02 1.81 4.04
CA VAL A 6 -11.38 0.56 3.38
C VAL A 6 -10.27 -0.45 3.59
N LYS A 7 -10.54 -1.54 4.31
CA LYS A 7 -9.56 -2.62 4.52
C LYS A 7 -9.53 -3.53 3.28
N PHE A 8 -8.35 -3.75 2.72
CA PHE A 8 -8.12 -4.73 1.65
C PHE A 8 -7.30 -5.89 2.21
N LYS A 9 -7.81 -7.12 2.06
CA LYS A 9 -7.00 -8.31 2.31
C LYS A 9 -6.02 -8.50 1.15
N GLN A 10 -4.74 -8.62 1.48
CA GLN A 10 -3.74 -9.11 0.52
C GLN A 10 -4.07 -10.53 0.11
N ARG A 11 -3.88 -10.86 -1.17
CA ARG A 11 -4.14 -12.21 -1.70
C ARG A 11 -2.88 -13.08 -1.73
N ASP A 12 -1.73 -12.43 -1.78
CA ASP A 12 -0.40 -13.03 -1.82
C ASP A 12 0.50 -12.34 -0.78
N ILE A 13 1.58 -12.98 -0.37
CA ILE A 13 2.58 -12.39 0.55
C ILE A 13 3.24 -11.14 -0.06
N THR A 14 3.33 -11.09 -1.39
CA THR A 14 3.94 -9.99 -2.16
C THR A 14 3.00 -8.80 -2.41
N ASP A 15 1.71 -8.92 -2.07
CA ASP A 15 0.66 -7.95 -2.43
C ASP A 15 0.50 -6.79 -1.43
N CYS A 16 1.28 -6.73 -0.35
CA CYS A 16 1.10 -5.74 0.72
C CYS A 16 1.10 -4.29 0.21
N GLY A 17 2.01 -3.94 -0.71
CA GLY A 17 2.08 -2.64 -1.36
C GLY A 17 0.84 -2.36 -2.22
N ALA A 18 0.52 -3.26 -3.15
CA ALA A 18 -0.63 -3.10 -4.04
C ALA A 18 -1.96 -3.03 -3.27
N ALA A 19 -2.12 -3.81 -2.21
CA ALA A 19 -3.29 -3.81 -1.34
C ALA A 19 -3.41 -2.48 -0.57
N SER A 20 -2.29 -1.92 -0.10
CA SER A 20 -2.25 -0.62 0.56
C SER A 20 -2.68 0.51 -0.39
N LEU A 21 -2.18 0.49 -1.63
CA LEU A 21 -2.60 1.46 -2.65
C LEU A 21 -4.08 1.29 -3.03
N ALA A 22 -4.60 0.06 -3.09
CA ALA A 22 -6.01 -0.21 -3.31
C ALA A 22 -6.90 0.39 -2.20
N SER A 23 -6.46 0.27 -0.94
CA SER A 23 -7.12 0.87 0.21
C SER A 23 -7.21 2.40 0.09
N VAL A 24 -6.09 3.05 -0.24
CA VAL A 24 -6.03 4.50 -0.46
C VAL A 24 -6.91 4.91 -1.64
N ALA A 25 -6.86 4.19 -2.76
CA ALA A 25 -7.69 4.48 -3.92
C ALA A 25 -9.20 4.39 -3.58
N ALA A 26 -9.60 3.34 -2.85
CA ALA A 26 -10.98 3.15 -2.44
C ALA A 26 -11.47 4.21 -1.46
N PHE A 27 -10.59 4.73 -0.59
CA PHE A 27 -10.91 5.86 0.29
C PHE A 27 -11.36 7.11 -0.49
N TYR A 28 -10.75 7.34 -1.66
CA TYR A 28 -11.12 8.42 -2.59
C TYR A 28 -12.21 8.03 -3.59
N GLY A 29 -12.85 6.87 -3.44
CA GLY A 29 -13.94 6.39 -4.30
C GLY A 29 -13.47 5.65 -5.57
N TYR A 30 -12.16 5.48 -5.77
CA TYR A 30 -11.59 4.72 -6.89
C TYR A 30 -11.50 3.23 -6.54
N LYS A 31 -12.40 2.42 -7.11
CA LYS A 31 -12.39 0.96 -6.94
C LYS A 31 -11.81 0.29 -8.18
N LEU A 32 -10.65 -0.34 -8.02
CA LEU A 32 -10.02 -1.13 -9.06
C LEU A 32 -9.72 -2.55 -8.57
N PRO A 33 -9.71 -3.55 -9.47
CA PRO A 33 -9.24 -4.88 -9.12
C PRO A 33 -7.78 -4.85 -8.65
N LEU A 34 -7.47 -5.56 -7.55
CA LEU A 34 -6.11 -5.65 -7.01
C LEU A 34 -5.10 -6.10 -8.07
N ALA A 35 -5.48 -7.03 -8.96
CA ALA A 35 -4.63 -7.51 -10.05
C ALA A 35 -4.17 -6.37 -10.98
N ARG A 36 -5.02 -5.37 -11.24
CA ARG A 36 -4.64 -4.22 -12.08
C ARG A 36 -3.65 -3.32 -11.36
N ILE A 37 -3.81 -3.14 -10.06
CA ILE A 37 -2.88 -2.34 -9.25
C ILE A 37 -1.51 -3.02 -9.18
N ARG A 38 -1.47 -4.36 -9.03
CA ARG A 38 -0.23 -5.15 -9.11
C ARG A 38 0.50 -4.95 -10.44
N GLN A 39 -0.23 -4.96 -11.54
CA GLN A 39 0.34 -4.69 -12.87
C GLN A 39 0.89 -3.27 -12.98
N TYR A 40 0.20 -2.26 -12.42
CA TYR A 40 0.67 -0.88 -12.45
C TYR A 40 1.91 -0.66 -11.60
N ALA A 41 2.00 -1.35 -10.46
CA ALA A 41 3.10 -1.26 -9.52
C ALA A 41 4.29 -2.15 -9.86
N SER A 42 4.19 -2.92 -10.95
CA SER A 42 5.20 -3.90 -11.36
C SER A 42 5.56 -4.86 -10.22
N THR A 43 4.56 -5.28 -9.44
CA THR A 43 4.75 -6.22 -8.33
C THR A 43 5.20 -7.57 -8.88
N ASP A 44 6.32 -8.07 -8.38
CA ASP A 44 6.89 -9.36 -8.75
C ASP A 44 7.02 -10.29 -7.53
N ARG A 45 7.80 -11.36 -7.66
CA ARG A 45 8.04 -12.34 -6.58
C ARG A 45 8.77 -11.74 -5.36
N SER A 46 9.45 -10.61 -5.53
CA SER A 46 10.14 -9.88 -4.46
C SER A 46 9.25 -8.86 -3.75
N GLY A 47 8.03 -8.63 -4.25
CA GLY A 47 7.11 -7.65 -3.71
C GLY A 47 7.02 -6.40 -4.59
N THR A 48 6.85 -5.24 -3.96
CA THR A 48 6.65 -3.96 -4.64
C THR A 48 7.60 -2.90 -4.10
N SER A 49 8.32 -2.22 -4.99
CA SER A 49 9.19 -1.11 -4.59
C SER A 49 8.41 0.19 -4.35
N VAL A 50 8.99 1.11 -3.58
CA VAL A 50 8.40 2.45 -3.37
C VAL A 50 8.26 3.23 -4.69
N LEU A 51 9.20 3.03 -5.62
CA LEU A 51 9.14 3.60 -6.97
C LEU A 51 7.93 3.05 -7.73
N GLY A 52 7.78 1.71 -7.79
CA GLY A 52 6.65 1.06 -8.46
C GLY A 52 5.30 1.48 -7.87
N LEU A 53 5.21 1.60 -6.54
CA LEU A 53 4.03 2.16 -5.86
C LEU A 53 3.72 3.60 -6.29
N THR A 54 4.74 4.43 -6.42
CA THR A 54 4.59 5.84 -6.81
C THR A 54 4.13 5.95 -8.27
N GLU A 55 4.73 5.17 -9.18
CA GLU A 55 4.32 5.09 -10.57
C GLU A 55 2.89 4.55 -10.72
N ALA A 56 2.52 3.53 -9.94
CA ALA A 56 1.16 3.03 -9.92
C ALA A 56 0.16 4.09 -9.45
N ALA A 57 0.48 4.82 -8.37
CA ALA A 57 -0.36 5.90 -7.88
C ALA A 57 -0.54 7.00 -8.94
N GLN A 58 0.52 7.36 -9.67
CA GLN A 58 0.44 8.31 -10.78
C GLN A 58 -0.46 7.82 -11.92
N LYS A 59 -0.36 6.53 -12.30
CA LYS A 59 -1.26 5.90 -13.28
C LYS A 59 -2.73 5.90 -12.83
N LEU A 60 -2.98 5.93 -11.52
CA LEU A 60 -4.31 6.07 -10.92
C LEU A 60 -4.80 7.52 -10.83
N GLY A 61 -3.98 8.49 -11.25
CA GLY A 61 -4.31 9.92 -11.20
C GLY A 61 -3.93 10.62 -9.90
N PHE A 62 -3.19 9.95 -9.00
CA PHE A 62 -2.68 10.58 -7.78
C PHE A 62 -1.39 11.34 -8.03
N VAL A 63 -1.23 12.46 -7.34
CA VAL A 63 0.08 13.10 -7.16
C VAL A 63 0.75 12.42 -5.95
N ALA A 64 1.68 11.51 -6.23
CA ALA A 64 2.38 10.73 -5.21
C ALA A 64 3.87 11.08 -5.14
N LYS A 65 4.43 11.09 -3.93
CA LYS A 65 5.85 11.33 -3.67
C LYS A 65 6.36 10.36 -2.59
N GLY A 66 7.42 9.62 -2.90
CA GLY A 66 8.17 8.86 -1.91
C GLY A 66 9.00 9.79 -1.03
N VAL A 67 8.89 9.63 0.29
CA VAL A 67 9.64 10.41 1.28
C VAL A 67 10.24 9.49 2.34
N LYS A 68 11.36 9.91 2.95
CA LYS A 68 11.98 9.23 4.09
C LYS A 68 11.95 10.18 5.29
N GLY A 69 11.53 9.68 6.44
CA GLY A 69 11.46 10.46 7.68
C GLY A 69 11.19 9.57 8.88
N GLY A 70 11.38 10.13 10.07
CA GLY A 70 11.02 9.48 11.33
C GLY A 70 9.52 9.51 11.59
N PHE A 71 9.10 8.93 12.72
CA PHE A 71 7.70 8.84 13.13
C PHE A 71 7.01 10.21 13.20
N ASP A 72 7.70 11.24 13.68
CA ASP A 72 7.17 12.61 13.80
C ASP A 72 6.73 13.23 12.46
N SER A 73 7.30 12.76 11.35
CA SER A 73 6.93 13.23 10.01
C SER A 73 5.50 12.81 9.63
N LEU A 74 4.94 11.76 10.23
CA LEU A 74 3.57 11.30 9.95
C LEU A 74 2.50 12.33 10.34
N TYR A 75 2.82 13.22 11.29
CA TYR A 75 1.93 14.32 11.70
C TYR A 75 1.96 15.51 10.74
N LYS A 76 2.96 15.57 9.85
CA LYS A 76 3.21 16.71 8.94
C LYS A 76 2.77 16.43 7.50
N ILE A 77 2.28 15.23 7.19
CA ILE A 77 1.89 14.80 5.85
C ILE A 77 0.37 14.66 5.69
N PRO A 78 -0.17 14.81 4.47
CA PRO A 78 -1.58 14.53 4.20
C PRO A 78 -1.92 13.05 4.41
N LYS A 79 -3.16 12.78 4.81
CA LYS A 79 -3.69 11.44 5.08
C LYS A 79 -4.86 11.12 4.13
N PRO A 80 -5.07 9.85 3.75
CA PRO A 80 -4.26 8.66 4.11
C PRO A 80 -2.90 8.62 3.39
N ALA A 81 -1.91 7.98 4.04
CA ALA A 81 -0.56 7.77 3.53
C ALA A 81 -0.15 6.29 3.70
N ILE A 82 0.79 5.83 2.88
CA ILE A 82 1.36 4.47 2.95
C ILE A 82 2.70 4.57 3.68
N ALA A 83 2.86 3.82 4.77
CA ALA A 83 4.10 3.72 5.52
C ALA A 83 4.65 2.29 5.41
N HIS A 84 5.94 2.18 5.11
CA HIS A 84 6.64 0.90 5.20
C HIS A 84 7.01 0.62 6.65
N VAL A 85 6.62 -0.55 7.16
CA VAL A 85 6.95 -1.03 8.50
C VAL A 85 7.79 -2.30 8.38
N VAL A 86 8.73 -2.47 9.31
CA VAL A 86 9.48 -3.72 9.48
C VAL A 86 8.71 -4.54 10.50
N VAL A 87 8.29 -5.73 10.11
CA VAL A 87 7.58 -6.67 10.98
C VAL A 87 8.57 -7.77 11.35
N SER A 88 8.74 -8.01 12.65
CA SER A 88 9.58 -9.12 13.11
C SER A 88 8.90 -10.46 12.80
N PRO A 89 9.66 -11.53 12.50
CA PRO A 89 9.09 -12.85 12.21
C PRO A 89 8.13 -13.36 13.30
N GLU A 90 8.38 -13.02 14.57
CA GLU A 90 7.53 -13.40 15.71
C GLU A 90 6.12 -12.76 15.65
N GLU A 91 5.98 -11.59 15.01
CA GLU A 91 4.69 -10.90 14.86
C GLU A 91 3.93 -11.35 13.61
N PHE A 92 4.65 -11.85 12.60
CA PHE A 92 4.09 -12.27 11.32
C PHE A 92 3.52 -13.69 11.35
N MET A 93 4.00 -14.54 12.26
CA MET A 93 3.57 -15.94 12.42
C MET A 93 2.94 -16.19 13.80
N PRO A 94 1.67 -15.81 14.02
CA PRO A 94 0.94 -16.38 15.14
C PRO A 94 0.85 -17.90 14.93
N GLU A 95 1.13 -18.69 15.96
CA GLU A 95 1.15 -20.15 15.89
C GLU A 95 -0.06 -20.71 15.11
N GLY A 96 0.18 -21.48 14.05
CA GLY A 96 -0.87 -22.19 13.32
C GLY A 96 -0.91 -22.01 11.79
N PHE A 97 0.10 -21.42 11.16
CA PHE A 97 0.25 -21.49 9.70
C PHE A 97 1.38 -22.47 9.35
N GLN A 98 0.98 -23.69 8.99
CA GLN A 98 1.85 -24.73 8.41
C GLN A 98 1.76 -24.67 6.89
#